data_AF-A0A151F5H3-F1
#
_entry.id   AF-A0A151F5H3-F1
#
_cell.length_a   1.000
_cell.length_b   1.000
_cell.length_c   1.000
_cell.angle_alpha   90.00
_cell.angle_beta   90.00
_cell.angle_gamma   90.00
#
_symmetry.space_group_name_H-M   'P 1'
#
loop_
_entity.id
_entity.type
_entity.pdbx_description
1 polymer ?
#
loop_
_entity_poly.entity_id
_entity_poly.type
_entity_poly.pdbx_seq_one_letter_code
_entity_poly.pdbx_strand_id
1 'polypeptide(L)'
;MHFLEYGVIKKKAEYRVALVYPNVYKAGNSNLGFIFAYNLINEKENFECERFFTDFPRSIETYSRLKDFDVIAFSCSFEMDYFTVYEIAHQFPEKIKILGGRTSYNPFPLKEVIDYFFVGDAEESLPEFLTQYENGKDLSDVQGVFTAGKGKARQSPLEYHPVYQPIQWGEYSEAFPRSFLLEISRGCSRKCQFCLVSHCIGKKRERSLDQIQSVIEKAEKRTKFETIVLIGPDSHSRLTDIIGICNPYRVSLPSLRVEHISEELLTAVRPETVTIAPETSERQRFSLNKVITDDDIIKKASLVSKYAKRMKLYFMVGLPGETENDLKEMVNLVKSVSKIIRTKVTVSPFVPKPHTPYANHQYNIQSVERSLKFLKRYIRISGPAAKQGFIQWVLSIGDERVGEYLKNRKYSAWKKLENTEFERKWKLIEI
;
A
#
# COMPACT_ATOMS: atom_id res chain seq x y z
N MET A 1 -9.10 -11.59 24.80
CA MET A 1 -9.05 -11.45 23.35
C MET A 1 -8.49 -12.74 22.78
N HIS A 2 -9.34 -13.56 22.19
CA HIS A 2 -8.93 -14.82 21.59
C HIS A 2 -8.27 -14.56 20.23
N PHE A 3 -7.04 -15.03 20.02
CA PHE A 3 -6.30 -14.95 18.76
C PHE A 3 -6.23 -16.35 18.14
N LEU A 4 -6.81 -16.51 16.96
CA LEU A 4 -6.94 -17.77 16.24
C LEU A 4 -6.82 -17.53 14.72
N GLU A 5 -5.71 -17.92 14.13
CA GLU A 5 -5.51 -17.82 12.68
C GLU A 5 -5.61 -19.19 11.99
N TYR A 6 -6.19 -19.19 10.79
CA TYR A 6 -6.10 -20.29 9.83
C TYR A 6 -5.16 -19.91 8.68
N GLY A 7 -4.52 -20.89 8.04
CA GLY A 7 -3.57 -20.63 6.95
C GLY A 7 -2.16 -20.22 7.39
N VAL A 8 -1.83 -20.39 8.68
CA VAL A 8 -0.49 -20.18 9.21
C VAL A 8 0.41 -21.35 8.82
N ILE A 9 1.62 -21.06 8.32
CA ILE A 9 2.67 -22.04 8.10
C ILE A 9 3.47 -22.15 9.40
N LYS A 10 3.65 -23.38 9.89
CA LYS A 10 4.57 -23.68 10.98
C LYS A 10 5.53 -24.74 10.49
N LYS A 11 6.80 -24.38 10.36
CA LYS A 11 7.88 -25.30 10.00
C LYS A 11 9.11 -24.97 10.81
N LYS A 12 10.05 -25.91 10.88
CA LYS A 12 11.39 -25.68 11.43
C LYS A 12 12.37 -25.85 10.31
N ALA A 13 13.36 -24.98 10.26
CA ALA A 13 14.42 -25.04 9.26
C ALA A 13 15.73 -24.51 9.83
N GLU A 14 16.80 -24.64 9.04
CA GLU A 14 18.14 -24.21 9.43
C GLU A 14 18.23 -22.68 9.57
N TYR A 15 17.74 -21.95 8.57
CA TYR A 15 17.79 -20.49 8.54
C TYR A 15 16.46 -19.89 8.95
N ARG A 16 16.45 -18.91 9.86
CA ARG A 16 15.24 -18.26 10.36
C ARG A 16 15.17 -16.82 9.89
N VAL A 17 14.06 -16.44 9.27
CA VAL A 17 13.78 -15.09 8.77
C VAL A 17 12.65 -14.44 9.58
N ALA A 18 12.96 -13.31 10.21
CA ALA A 18 11.96 -12.47 10.87
C ALA A 18 11.33 -11.55 9.82
N LEU A 19 10.10 -11.86 9.39
CA LEU A 19 9.35 -11.02 8.46
C LEU A 19 8.53 -9.97 9.23
N VAL A 20 9.05 -8.75 9.25
CA VAL A 20 8.52 -7.61 9.99
C VAL A 20 7.62 -6.76 9.09
N TYR A 21 6.36 -6.61 9.49
CA TYR A 21 5.57 -5.46 9.05
C TYR A 21 5.77 -4.35 10.09
N PRO A 22 6.36 -3.19 9.74
CA PRO A 22 6.75 -2.13 10.69
C PRO A 22 5.55 -1.32 11.24
N ASN A 23 4.40 -1.97 11.41
CA ASN A 23 3.16 -1.41 11.91
C ASN A 23 2.32 -2.52 12.59
N VAL A 24 1.11 -2.18 13.03
CA VAL A 24 0.20 -3.11 13.70
C VAL A 24 -0.25 -4.26 12.79
N TYR A 25 -0.57 -5.39 13.41
CA TYR A 25 -1.06 -6.61 12.76
C TYR A 25 -2.20 -6.35 11.80
N LYS A 26 -3.17 -5.52 12.19
CA LYS A 26 -4.32 -5.16 11.37
C LYS A 26 -3.93 -4.61 9.99
N ALA A 27 -2.84 -3.85 9.91
CA ALA A 27 -2.36 -3.26 8.66
C ALA A 27 -1.53 -4.27 7.87
N GLY A 28 -0.63 -5.00 8.53
CA GLY A 28 0.29 -5.92 7.86
C GLY A 28 -0.36 -7.22 7.40
N ASN A 29 -1.27 -7.80 8.19
CA ASN A 29 -1.98 -9.03 7.81
C ASN A 29 -3.01 -8.80 6.69
N SER A 30 -3.31 -7.54 6.36
CA SER A 30 -4.12 -7.14 5.21
C SER A 30 -3.28 -6.63 4.03
N ASN A 31 -1.96 -6.86 4.06
CA ASN A 31 -1.04 -6.47 3.00
C ASN A 31 -0.62 -7.69 2.17
N LEU A 32 -1.07 -7.74 0.91
CA LEU A 32 -0.77 -8.87 0.05
C LEU A 32 0.74 -9.03 -0.24
N GLY A 33 1.49 -7.93 -0.39
CA GLY A 33 2.94 -8.01 -0.60
C GLY A 33 3.70 -8.64 0.59
N PHE A 34 3.24 -8.38 1.81
CA PHE A 34 3.75 -9.03 3.02
C PHE A 34 3.44 -10.54 3.01
N ILE A 35 2.23 -10.92 2.62
CA ILE A 35 1.81 -12.34 2.49
C ILE A 35 2.59 -13.07 1.38
N PHE A 36 2.88 -12.41 0.26
CA PHE A 36 3.76 -12.94 -0.79
C PHE A 36 5.13 -13.29 -0.22
N ALA A 37 5.80 -12.36 0.45
CA ALA A 37 7.10 -12.60 1.06
C ALA A 37 7.03 -13.76 2.08
N TYR A 38 5.98 -13.80 2.91
CA TYR A 38 5.77 -14.87 3.88
C TYR A 38 5.70 -16.26 3.23
N ASN A 39 4.98 -16.41 2.12
CA ASN A 39 4.88 -17.69 1.43
C ASN A 39 6.17 -18.03 0.69
N LEU A 40 6.76 -17.09 -0.06
CA LEU A 40 7.99 -17.33 -0.83
C LEU A 40 9.15 -17.80 0.04
N ILE A 41 9.33 -17.19 1.23
CA ILE A 41 10.36 -17.62 2.18
C ILE A 41 9.99 -18.99 2.76
N ASN A 42 8.72 -19.20 3.11
CA ASN A 42 8.27 -20.48 3.68
C ASN A 42 8.16 -21.63 2.67
N GLU A 43 8.25 -21.38 1.37
CA GLU A 43 8.33 -22.42 0.34
C GLU A 43 9.76 -22.94 0.14
N LYS A 44 10.78 -22.16 0.55
CA LYS A 44 12.17 -22.63 0.55
C LYS A 44 12.41 -23.62 1.68
N GLU A 45 12.91 -24.80 1.34
CA GLU A 45 13.05 -25.93 2.27
C GLU A 45 13.83 -25.57 3.54
N ASN A 46 15.00 -24.95 3.40
CA ASN A 46 15.92 -24.66 4.51
C ASN A 46 15.69 -23.32 5.23
N PHE A 47 14.58 -22.64 4.94
CA PHE A 47 14.22 -21.38 5.61
C PHE A 47 12.99 -21.55 6.49
N GLU A 48 12.86 -20.81 7.57
CA GLU A 48 11.66 -20.70 8.41
C GLU A 48 11.32 -19.21 8.52
N CYS A 49 10.10 -18.82 8.19
CA CYS A 49 9.70 -17.41 8.24
C CYS A 49 8.56 -17.21 9.22
N GLU A 50 8.78 -16.28 10.15
CA GLU A 50 7.80 -15.90 11.17
C GLU A 50 7.49 -14.40 11.10
N ARG A 51 6.24 -14.04 11.39
CA ARG A 51 5.70 -12.70 11.24
C ARG A 51 5.83 -11.89 12.53
N PHE A 52 6.24 -10.64 12.38
CA PHE A 52 6.36 -9.66 13.46
C PHE A 52 5.57 -8.39 13.14
N PHE A 53 4.94 -7.84 14.17
CA PHE A 53 4.12 -6.62 14.11
C PHE A 53 4.34 -5.79 15.37
N THR A 54 4.09 -4.48 15.32
CA THR A 54 4.41 -3.57 16.44
C THR A 54 3.54 -3.74 17.68
N ASP A 55 2.36 -4.33 17.52
CA ASP A 55 1.39 -4.63 18.59
C ASP A 55 1.63 -6.01 19.24
N PHE A 56 2.66 -6.75 18.81
CA PHE A 56 3.07 -8.02 19.41
C PHE A 56 4.57 -7.96 19.81
N PRO A 57 4.93 -8.36 21.04
CA PRO A 57 6.33 -8.32 21.48
C PRO A 57 7.20 -9.44 20.88
N ARG A 58 6.58 -10.42 20.22
CA ARG A 58 7.20 -11.65 19.71
C ARG A 58 6.52 -12.07 18.40
N SER A 59 7.09 -13.04 17.71
CA SER A 59 6.49 -13.59 16.51
C SER A 59 5.11 -14.21 16.76
N ILE A 60 4.29 -14.28 15.71
CA ILE A 60 2.94 -14.85 15.78
C ILE A 60 2.97 -16.38 15.83
N GLU A 61 3.87 -17.00 15.07
CA GLU A 61 3.87 -18.45 14.83
C GLU A 61 4.30 -19.25 16.06
N THR A 62 5.44 -18.86 16.67
CA THR A 62 6.09 -19.62 17.74
C THR A 62 6.41 -18.81 19.00
N TYR A 63 6.05 -17.52 19.08
CA TYR A 63 6.43 -16.62 20.19
C TYR A 63 7.95 -16.52 20.41
N SER A 64 8.71 -16.51 19.30
CA SER A 64 10.15 -16.28 19.27
C SER A 64 10.50 -14.80 19.36
N ARG A 65 11.71 -14.47 19.82
CA ARG A 65 12.19 -13.08 19.87
C ARG A 65 12.91 -12.76 18.58
N LEU A 66 12.88 -11.49 18.16
CA LEU A 66 13.48 -11.05 16.90
C LEU A 66 15.00 -11.36 16.82
N LYS A 67 15.71 -11.30 17.95
CA LYS A 67 17.14 -11.65 18.05
C LYS A 67 17.48 -13.11 17.68
N ASP A 68 16.49 -14.00 17.73
CA ASP A 68 16.64 -15.44 17.51
C ASP A 68 16.57 -15.83 16.01
N PHE A 69 16.59 -14.84 15.12
CA PHE A 69 16.51 -14.98 13.66
C PHE A 69 17.80 -14.52 12.99
N ASP A 70 18.12 -15.10 11.84
CA ASP A 70 19.35 -14.83 11.07
C ASP A 70 19.20 -13.61 10.18
N VAL A 71 18.03 -13.46 9.55
CA VAL A 71 17.70 -12.36 8.63
C VAL A 71 16.47 -11.61 9.12
N ILE A 72 16.51 -10.28 9.03
CA ILE A 72 15.35 -9.41 9.29
C ILE A 72 14.83 -8.88 7.95
N ALA A 73 13.63 -9.30 7.57
CA ALA A 73 12.98 -8.88 6.33
C ALA A 73 11.84 -7.89 6.63
N PHE A 74 11.95 -6.67 6.13
CA PHE A 74 10.91 -5.65 6.26
C PHE A 74 10.01 -5.62 5.03
N SER A 75 8.69 -5.58 5.22
CA SER A 75 7.74 -5.19 4.18
C SER A 75 7.20 -3.80 4.49
N CYS A 76 7.75 -2.78 3.83
CA CYS A 76 7.45 -1.39 4.10
C CYS A 76 6.61 -0.79 2.97
N SER A 77 5.34 -0.46 3.27
CA SER A 77 4.40 0.06 2.28
C SER A 77 4.16 1.56 2.37
N PHE A 78 4.45 2.17 3.52
CA PHE A 78 4.24 3.59 3.77
C PHE A 78 5.49 4.22 4.37
N GLU A 79 5.81 5.43 3.94
CA GLU A 79 7.04 6.11 4.36
C GLU A 79 7.05 6.40 5.86
N MET A 80 5.88 6.61 6.46
CA MET A 80 5.75 6.81 7.90
C MET A 80 6.24 5.63 8.74
N ASP A 81 6.36 4.44 8.16
CA ASP A 81 6.85 3.27 8.86
C ASP A 81 8.40 3.24 8.95
N TYR A 82 9.10 4.17 8.29
CA TYR A 82 10.57 4.28 8.35
C TYR A 82 11.08 4.48 9.77
N PHE A 83 10.34 5.21 10.61
CA PHE A 83 10.69 5.39 12.02
C PHE A 83 10.79 4.05 12.77
N THR A 84 9.85 3.15 12.52
CA THR A 84 9.83 1.81 13.12
C THR A 84 10.94 0.93 12.53
N VAL A 85 11.17 1.02 11.21
CA VAL A 85 12.28 0.31 10.55
C VAL A 85 13.61 0.70 11.21
N TYR A 86 13.86 2.00 11.37
CA TYR A 86 15.05 2.51 12.07
C TYR A 86 15.13 2.04 13.53
N GLU A 87 14.03 2.08 14.27
CA GLU A 87 14.00 1.63 15.67
C GLU A 87 14.36 0.14 15.81
N ILE A 88 13.88 -0.72 14.91
CA ILE A 88 14.18 -2.15 14.93
C ILE A 88 15.60 -2.41 14.41
N ALA A 89 15.97 -1.84 13.26
CA ALA A 89 17.26 -2.13 12.61
C ALA A 89 18.47 -1.77 13.47
N HIS A 90 18.40 -0.68 14.25
CA HIS A 90 19.47 -0.28 15.16
C HIS A 90 19.68 -1.22 16.35
N GLN A 91 18.67 -2.01 16.73
CA GLN A 91 18.81 -3.00 17.80
C GLN A 91 19.59 -4.23 17.34
N PHE A 92 19.75 -4.42 16.03
CA PHE A 92 20.34 -5.59 15.40
C PHE A 92 21.34 -5.17 14.31
N PRO A 93 22.40 -4.41 14.65
CA PRO A 93 23.39 -3.95 13.67
C PRO A 93 24.09 -5.11 12.94
N GLU A 94 24.25 -6.26 13.60
CA GLU A 94 24.96 -7.45 13.13
C GLU A 94 24.18 -8.35 12.18
N LYS A 95 22.85 -8.20 12.13
CA LYS A 95 21.98 -9.04 11.28
C LYS A 95 21.97 -8.54 9.84
N ILE A 96 21.66 -9.42 8.90
CA ILE A 96 21.33 -9.01 7.53
C ILE A 96 19.89 -8.48 7.51
N LYS A 97 19.70 -7.29 6.97
CA LYS A 97 18.42 -6.58 6.87
C LYS A 97 18.04 -6.37 5.41
N ILE A 98 16.89 -6.90 5.04
CA ILE A 98 16.33 -6.74 3.70
C ILE A 98 15.02 -5.98 3.74
N LEU A 99 14.68 -5.23 2.70
CA LEU A 99 13.44 -4.46 2.63
C LEU A 99 12.77 -4.56 1.26
N GLY A 100 11.48 -4.90 1.26
CA GLY A 100 10.60 -4.78 0.10
C GLY A 100 9.40 -3.88 0.37
N GLY A 101 8.51 -3.79 -0.60
CA GLY A 101 7.32 -2.96 -0.55
C GLY A 101 7.47 -1.65 -1.33
N ARG A 102 6.41 -0.85 -1.42
CA ARG A 102 6.34 0.29 -2.35
C ARG A 102 7.37 1.38 -2.07
N THR A 103 7.86 1.45 -0.83
CA THR A 103 8.85 2.46 -0.45
C THR A 103 10.24 2.15 -1.00
N SER A 104 10.53 0.92 -1.44
CA SER A 104 11.83 0.55 -2.01
C SER A 104 12.17 1.27 -3.32
N TYR A 105 11.19 1.89 -3.99
CA TYR A 105 11.42 2.74 -5.16
C TYR A 105 12.19 4.03 -4.82
N ASN A 106 12.31 4.41 -3.55
CA ASN A 106 13.32 5.34 -3.07
C ASN A 106 14.05 4.74 -1.85
N PRO A 107 15.18 4.05 -2.06
CA PRO A 107 15.91 3.36 -0.99
C PRO A 107 16.77 4.31 -0.13
N PHE A 108 17.09 5.51 -0.63
CA PHE A 108 18.08 6.39 -0.01
C PHE A 108 17.77 6.79 1.44
N PRO A 109 16.52 7.08 1.84
CA PRO A 109 16.19 7.39 3.24
C PRO A 109 16.45 6.27 4.24
N LEU A 110 16.63 5.03 3.78
CA LEU A 110 16.83 3.85 4.64
C LEU A 110 18.18 3.15 4.40
N LYS A 111 19.00 3.64 3.46
CA LYS A 111 20.21 2.93 3.01
C LYS A 111 21.23 2.67 4.10
N GLU A 112 21.21 3.45 5.19
CA GLU A 112 22.16 3.32 6.30
C GLU A 112 21.87 2.11 7.20
N VAL A 113 20.64 1.59 7.16
CA VAL A 113 20.18 0.55 8.09
C VAL A 113 19.64 -0.70 7.39
N ILE A 114 19.50 -0.67 6.07
CA ILE A 114 19.05 -1.80 5.25
C ILE A 114 20.16 -2.15 4.26
N ASP A 115 20.49 -3.43 4.21
CA ASP A 115 21.58 -3.96 3.39
C ASP A 115 21.12 -4.19 1.93
N TYR A 116 19.92 -4.74 1.75
CA TYR A 116 19.38 -5.12 0.43
C TYR A 116 17.93 -4.66 0.23
N PHE A 117 17.67 -3.95 -0.86
CA PHE A 117 16.32 -3.47 -1.21
C PHE A 117 15.74 -4.24 -2.38
N PHE A 118 14.55 -4.82 -2.20
CA PHE A 118 13.81 -5.47 -3.28
C PHE A 118 12.96 -4.42 -4.01
N VAL A 119 13.35 -4.07 -5.23
CA VAL A 119 12.66 -3.09 -6.07
C VAL A 119 11.92 -3.82 -7.19
N GLY A 120 10.61 -3.59 -7.28
CA GLY A 120 9.74 -4.30 -8.21
C GLY A 120 9.16 -5.58 -7.62
N ASP A 121 9.08 -6.62 -8.46
CA ASP A 121 8.45 -7.90 -8.16
C ASP A 121 9.45 -8.84 -7.47
N ALA A 122 9.01 -9.47 -6.37
CA ALA A 122 9.86 -10.28 -5.49
C ALA A 122 9.77 -11.79 -5.74
N GLU A 123 8.85 -12.23 -6.60
CA GLU A 123 8.49 -13.63 -6.80
C GLU A 123 9.65 -14.50 -7.27
N GLU A 124 10.56 -13.94 -8.07
CA GLU A 124 11.75 -14.65 -8.51
C GLU A 124 13.00 -14.20 -7.73
N SER A 125 13.08 -12.90 -7.40
CA SER A 125 14.27 -12.32 -6.77
C SER A 125 14.45 -12.78 -5.32
N LEU A 126 13.39 -12.91 -4.53
CA LEU A 126 13.48 -13.35 -3.15
C LEU A 126 13.89 -14.84 -3.04
N PRO A 127 13.28 -15.78 -3.79
CA PRO A 127 13.77 -17.15 -3.88
C PRO A 127 15.23 -17.28 -4.33
N GLU A 128 15.66 -16.47 -5.30
CA GLU A 128 17.04 -16.45 -5.78
C GLU A 128 18.01 -15.95 -4.71
N PHE A 129 17.65 -14.86 -4.02
CA PHE A 129 18.40 -14.29 -2.90
C PHE A 129 18.59 -15.30 -1.76
N LEU A 130 17.53 -16.00 -1.36
CA LEU A 130 17.61 -17.00 -0.29
C LEU A 130 18.53 -18.17 -0.67
N THR A 131 18.50 -18.61 -1.93
CA THR A 131 19.41 -19.64 -2.43
C THR A 131 20.87 -19.15 -2.45
N GLN A 132 21.14 -17.89 -2.77
CA GLN A 132 22.50 -17.35 -2.70
C GLN A 132 22.98 -17.21 -1.25
N TYR A 133 22.09 -16.80 -0.34
CA TYR A 133 22.36 -16.71 1.10
C TYR A 133 22.77 -18.07 1.68
N GLU A 134 21.99 -19.11 1.41
CA GLU A 134 22.27 -20.48 1.82
C GLU A 134 23.62 -20.99 1.30
N ASN A 135 23.99 -20.61 0.08
CA ASN A 135 25.26 -21.03 -0.54
C ASN A 135 26.45 -20.13 -0.17
N GLY A 136 26.27 -19.13 0.69
CA GLY A 136 27.32 -18.17 1.06
C GLY A 136 27.87 -17.35 -0.13
N LYS A 137 27.03 -17.09 -1.14
CA LYS A 137 27.40 -16.33 -2.34
C LYS A 137 27.15 -14.83 -2.16
N ASP A 138 27.69 -14.03 -3.09
CA ASP A 138 27.39 -12.60 -3.15
C ASP A 138 25.89 -12.39 -3.46
N LEU A 139 25.21 -11.65 -2.58
CA LEU A 139 23.79 -11.37 -2.63
C LEU A 139 23.45 -10.15 -3.50
N SER A 140 24.46 -9.37 -3.90
CA SER A 140 24.27 -8.12 -4.65
C SER A 140 23.98 -8.33 -6.14
N ASP A 141 24.24 -9.54 -6.67
CA ASP A 141 24.04 -9.90 -8.08
C ASP A 141 22.60 -10.31 -8.42
N VAL A 142 21.73 -10.46 -7.41
CA VAL A 142 20.32 -10.86 -7.64
C VAL A 142 19.56 -9.77 -8.41
N GLN A 143 18.95 -10.14 -9.53
CA GLN A 143 18.11 -9.21 -10.28
C GLN A 143 16.90 -8.78 -9.44
N GLY A 144 16.65 -7.47 -9.35
CA GLY A 144 15.58 -6.91 -8.51
C GLY A 144 16.05 -6.47 -7.13
N VAL A 145 17.29 -6.80 -6.77
CA VAL A 145 17.93 -6.33 -5.54
C VAL A 145 18.75 -5.07 -5.83
N PHE A 146 18.56 -4.06 -5.00
CA PHE A 146 19.29 -2.81 -5.03
C PHE A 146 20.18 -2.72 -3.79
N THR A 147 21.48 -2.48 -4.02
CA THR A 147 22.52 -2.30 -2.99
C THR A 147 23.44 -1.16 -3.41
N ALA A 148 23.87 -0.35 -2.45
CA ALA A 148 24.92 0.67 -2.69
C ALA A 148 24.73 1.55 -3.95
N GLY A 149 23.49 1.92 -4.30
CA GLY A 149 23.21 2.75 -5.49
C GLY A 149 23.02 1.97 -6.80
N LYS A 150 23.16 0.64 -6.79
CA LYS A 150 23.13 -0.23 -7.98
C LYS A 150 21.98 -1.22 -7.88
N GLY A 151 21.28 -1.44 -8.99
CA GLY A 151 20.18 -2.39 -9.09
C GLY A 151 19.12 -1.91 -10.08
N LYS A 152 18.33 -2.82 -10.63
CA LYS A 152 17.18 -2.50 -11.48
C LYS A 152 15.95 -3.20 -10.95
N ALA A 153 14.80 -2.53 -11.07
CA ALA A 153 13.53 -3.13 -10.72
C ALA A 153 13.27 -4.40 -11.56
N ARG A 154 12.80 -5.47 -10.93
CA ARG A 154 12.36 -6.69 -11.63
C ARG A 154 10.86 -6.63 -11.88
N GLN A 155 10.42 -7.15 -13.02
CA GLN A 155 9.01 -7.37 -13.30
C GLN A 155 8.81 -8.85 -13.67
N SER A 156 7.91 -9.53 -12.97
CA SER A 156 7.66 -10.96 -13.12
C SER A 156 6.28 -11.27 -13.70
N PRO A 157 6.08 -12.35 -14.47
CA PRO A 157 4.74 -12.80 -14.85
C PRO A 157 3.83 -13.02 -13.63
N LEU A 158 2.51 -12.84 -13.78
CA LEU A 158 1.54 -13.09 -12.69
C LEU A 158 1.18 -14.57 -12.55
N GLU A 159 2.17 -15.43 -12.45
CA GLU A 159 1.99 -16.88 -12.35
C GLU A 159 1.86 -17.37 -10.91
N TYR A 160 2.64 -16.78 -10.00
CA TYR A 160 2.63 -17.14 -8.59
C TYR A 160 1.58 -16.34 -7.80
N HIS A 161 0.88 -16.99 -6.87
CA HIS A 161 0.00 -16.32 -5.88
C HIS A 161 0.02 -17.08 -4.55
N PRO A 162 0.18 -16.38 -3.40
CA PRO A 162 0.26 -17.03 -2.09
C PRO A 162 -1.11 -17.56 -1.63
N VAL A 163 -1.16 -18.86 -1.38
CA VAL A 163 -2.37 -19.56 -0.90
C VAL A 163 -2.40 -19.75 0.61
N TYR A 164 -1.25 -19.67 1.30
CA TYR A 164 -1.21 -19.65 2.76
C TYR A 164 -1.35 -18.22 3.25
N GLN A 165 -2.60 -17.80 3.41
CA GLN A 165 -2.94 -16.52 4.01
C GLN A 165 -3.40 -16.75 5.44
N PRO A 166 -2.63 -16.28 6.44
CA PRO A 166 -3.09 -16.22 7.82
C PRO A 166 -4.33 -15.34 7.90
N ILE A 167 -5.46 -15.90 8.31
CA ILE A 167 -6.74 -15.18 8.44
C ILE A 167 -7.22 -15.35 9.87
N GLN A 168 -7.50 -14.24 10.54
CA GLN A 168 -7.99 -14.22 11.91
C GLN A 168 -9.47 -14.61 12.00
N TRP A 169 -9.79 -15.52 12.92
CA TRP A 169 -11.15 -15.97 13.23
C TRP A 169 -11.56 -15.70 14.69
N GLY A 170 -10.63 -15.20 15.50
CA GLY A 170 -10.89 -14.73 16.85
C GLY A 170 -11.42 -13.29 16.91
N GLU A 171 -11.19 -12.63 18.04
CA GLU A 171 -11.72 -11.29 18.34
C GLU A 171 -10.75 -10.17 17.96
N TYR A 172 -9.57 -10.51 17.44
CA TYR A 172 -8.57 -9.53 17.03
C TYR A 172 -9.00 -8.82 15.73
N SER A 173 -8.84 -7.51 15.66
CA SER A 173 -9.33 -6.72 14.52
C SER A 173 -8.45 -6.88 13.28
N GLU A 174 -9.07 -7.20 12.14
CA GLU A 174 -8.47 -7.11 10.80
C GLU A 174 -9.07 -5.95 9.98
N ALA A 175 -8.38 -5.52 8.93
CA ALA A 175 -8.92 -4.55 7.98
C ALA A 175 -9.93 -5.19 7.03
N PHE A 176 -9.68 -6.44 6.64
CA PHE A 176 -10.60 -7.28 5.86
C PHE A 176 -10.91 -8.57 6.63
N PRO A 177 -11.89 -8.56 7.55
CA PRO A 177 -12.19 -9.71 8.39
C PRO A 177 -12.54 -10.95 7.57
N ARG A 178 -12.01 -12.12 7.94
CA ARG A 178 -12.32 -13.43 7.33
C ARG A 178 -12.19 -13.43 5.79
N SER A 179 -11.21 -12.70 5.28
CA SER A 179 -11.09 -12.43 3.86
C SER A 179 -9.79 -12.96 3.25
N PHE A 180 -9.89 -13.60 2.09
CA PHE A 180 -8.75 -13.98 1.26
C PHE A 180 -8.43 -12.88 0.24
N LEU A 181 -7.17 -12.48 0.16
CA LEU A 181 -6.70 -11.44 -0.76
C LEU A 181 -6.26 -12.07 -2.08
N LEU A 182 -7.06 -11.90 -3.13
CA LEU A 182 -6.80 -12.45 -4.45
C LEU A 182 -6.31 -11.35 -5.38
N GLU A 183 -5.06 -11.42 -5.85
CA GLU A 183 -4.60 -10.47 -6.86
C GLU A 183 -5.13 -10.90 -8.23
N ILE A 184 -5.78 -9.96 -8.92
CA ILE A 184 -6.35 -10.18 -10.25
C ILE A 184 -5.53 -9.47 -11.32
N SER A 185 -4.82 -8.41 -10.94
CA SER A 185 -3.99 -7.62 -11.84
C SER A 185 -2.86 -6.92 -11.09
N ARG A 186 -1.78 -6.59 -11.81
CA ARG A 186 -0.65 -5.79 -11.31
C ARG A 186 -0.24 -4.78 -12.37
N GLY A 187 0.26 -3.62 -11.92
CA GLY A 187 0.49 -2.48 -12.80
C GLY A 187 -0.83 -1.79 -13.18
N CYS A 188 -0.75 -0.76 -14.03
CA CYS A 188 -1.91 0.03 -14.44
C CYS A 188 -1.78 0.42 -15.91
N SER A 189 -2.91 0.41 -16.64
CA SER A 189 -2.96 0.86 -18.05
C SER A 189 -2.94 2.38 -18.20
N ARG A 190 -3.15 3.11 -17.11
CA ARG A 190 -3.28 4.57 -17.08
C ARG A 190 -1.92 5.24 -16.84
N LYS A 191 -1.85 6.52 -17.19
CA LYS A 191 -0.65 7.36 -17.09
C LYS A 191 -0.88 8.58 -16.19
N CYS A 192 -1.50 8.37 -15.03
CA CYS A 192 -1.75 9.43 -14.06
C CYS A 192 -0.42 10.00 -13.55
N GLN A 193 -0.20 11.30 -13.72
CA GLN A 193 1.09 11.96 -13.48
C GLN A 193 1.61 11.90 -12.03
N PHE A 194 0.74 11.58 -11.08
CA PHE A 194 1.08 11.52 -9.66
C PHE A 194 1.30 10.10 -9.12
N CYS A 195 0.99 9.07 -9.93
CA CYS A 195 0.81 7.72 -9.42
C CYS A 195 2.07 6.87 -9.59
N LEU A 196 2.71 6.50 -8.48
CA LEU A 196 3.89 5.62 -8.47
C LEU A 196 3.65 4.32 -9.25
N VAL A 197 2.45 3.70 -9.15
CA VAL A 197 2.12 2.47 -9.87
C VAL A 197 2.33 2.61 -11.38
N SER A 198 1.87 3.72 -11.95
CA SER A 198 1.94 3.98 -13.39
C SER A 198 3.37 4.14 -13.90
N HIS A 199 4.23 4.74 -13.07
CA HIS A 199 5.60 5.08 -13.43
C HIS A 199 6.63 4.01 -13.06
N CYS A 200 6.33 3.14 -12.08
CA CYS A 200 7.32 2.24 -11.48
C CYS A 200 6.99 0.75 -11.62
N ILE A 201 5.71 0.35 -11.53
CA ILE A 201 5.33 -1.08 -11.46
C ILE A 201 5.23 -1.73 -12.85
N GLY A 202 5.30 -0.93 -13.92
CA GLY A 202 5.29 -1.38 -15.30
C GLY A 202 3.89 -1.53 -15.90
N LYS A 203 3.81 -2.25 -17.02
CA LYS A 203 2.57 -2.44 -17.78
C LYS A 203 1.56 -3.26 -16.96
N LYS A 204 0.28 -3.03 -17.24
CA LYS A 204 -0.81 -3.82 -16.68
C LYS A 204 -0.64 -5.29 -17.11
N ARG A 205 -0.65 -6.18 -16.12
CA ARG A 205 -0.67 -7.63 -16.25
C ARG A 205 -1.91 -8.15 -15.54
N GLU A 206 -2.53 -9.17 -16.12
CA GLU A 206 -3.80 -9.74 -15.68
C GLU A 206 -3.63 -11.25 -15.50
N ARG A 207 -4.21 -11.81 -14.43
CA ARG A 207 -4.27 -13.27 -14.26
C ARG A 207 -5.34 -13.85 -15.17
N SER A 208 -5.09 -15.01 -15.76
CA SER A 208 -6.13 -15.72 -16.50
C SER A 208 -7.25 -16.21 -15.56
N LEU A 209 -8.43 -16.48 -16.12
CA LEU A 209 -9.54 -17.05 -15.36
C LEU A 209 -9.18 -18.41 -14.75
N ASP A 210 -8.43 -19.24 -15.49
CA ASP A 210 -7.94 -20.54 -15.02
C ASP A 210 -6.97 -20.40 -13.85
N GLN A 211 -6.07 -19.43 -13.90
CA GLN A 211 -5.16 -19.12 -12.78
C GLN A 211 -5.96 -18.70 -11.54
N ILE A 212 -6.97 -17.83 -11.72
CA ILE A 212 -7.82 -17.37 -10.63
C ILE A 212 -8.59 -18.53 -10.00
N GLN A 213 -9.21 -19.38 -10.80
CA GLN A 213 -9.92 -20.56 -10.31
C GLN A 213 -8.96 -21.50 -9.57
N SER A 214 -7.79 -21.80 -10.14
CA SER A 214 -6.78 -22.65 -9.52
C SER A 214 -6.30 -22.11 -8.17
N VAL A 215 -6.13 -20.79 -8.05
CA VAL A 215 -5.74 -20.13 -6.79
C VAL A 215 -6.83 -20.30 -5.73
N ILE A 216 -8.11 -20.10 -6.08
CA ILE A 216 -9.23 -20.25 -5.15
C ILE A 216 -9.31 -21.71 -4.66
N GLU A 217 -9.30 -22.68 -5.57
CA GLU A 217 -9.36 -24.12 -5.23
C GLU A 217 -8.19 -24.57 -4.33
N LYS A 218 -6.99 -23.98 -4.53
CA LYS A 218 -5.84 -24.24 -3.66
C LYS A 218 -6.01 -23.56 -2.30
N ALA A 219 -6.48 -22.31 -2.26
CA ALA A 219 -6.69 -21.56 -1.03
C ALA A 219 -7.70 -22.25 -0.09
N GLU A 220 -8.78 -22.82 -0.64
CA GLU A 220 -9.79 -23.59 0.11
C GLU A 220 -9.21 -24.77 0.89
N LYS A 221 -8.14 -25.38 0.36
CA LYS A 221 -7.44 -26.50 1.00
C LYS A 221 -6.45 -26.06 2.08
N ARG A 222 -6.14 -24.76 2.16
CA ARG A 222 -5.07 -24.21 3.02
C ARG A 222 -5.57 -23.28 4.12
N THR A 223 -6.63 -22.54 3.88
CA THR A 223 -7.16 -21.54 4.83
C THR A 223 -8.69 -21.47 4.77
N LYS A 224 -9.28 -20.71 5.70
CA LYS A 224 -10.73 -20.50 5.80
C LYS A 224 -11.04 -19.03 5.58
N PHE A 225 -11.98 -18.74 4.69
CA PHE A 225 -12.46 -17.39 4.39
C PHE A 225 -13.94 -17.39 4.01
N GLU A 226 -14.59 -16.25 4.21
CA GLU A 226 -15.98 -16.01 3.81
C GLU A 226 -16.08 -15.00 2.66
N THR A 227 -14.99 -14.25 2.43
CA THR A 227 -14.94 -13.14 1.48
C THR A 227 -13.66 -13.23 0.66
N ILE A 228 -13.74 -12.95 -0.63
CA ILE A 228 -12.59 -12.73 -1.51
C ILE A 228 -12.47 -11.24 -1.78
N VAL A 229 -11.33 -10.65 -1.44
CA VAL A 229 -11.00 -9.26 -1.78
C VAL A 229 -10.18 -9.27 -3.06
N LEU A 230 -10.71 -8.67 -4.12
CA LEU A 230 -10.00 -8.59 -5.40
C LEU A 230 -9.01 -7.43 -5.36
N ILE A 231 -7.72 -7.76 -5.44
CA ILE A 231 -6.60 -6.83 -5.37
C ILE A 231 -6.08 -6.55 -6.78
N GLY A 232 -6.09 -5.28 -7.16
CA GLY A 232 -5.54 -4.82 -8.42
C GLY A 232 -5.48 -3.29 -8.45
N PRO A 233 -4.40 -2.67 -8.98
CA PRO A 233 -4.37 -1.21 -9.14
C PRO A 233 -5.32 -0.70 -10.22
N ASP A 234 -5.70 -1.56 -11.16
CA ASP A 234 -6.66 -1.31 -12.24
C ASP A 234 -7.62 -2.50 -12.34
N SER A 235 -8.86 -2.28 -12.79
CA SER A 235 -9.84 -3.37 -12.86
C SER A 235 -9.47 -4.36 -13.94
N HIS A 236 -9.72 -5.65 -13.69
CA HIS A 236 -9.51 -6.71 -14.67
C HIS A 236 -10.48 -6.60 -15.86
N SER A 237 -10.02 -6.93 -17.06
CA SER A 237 -10.84 -6.92 -18.28
C SER A 237 -12.06 -7.86 -18.21
N ARG A 238 -11.91 -8.97 -17.50
CA ARG A 238 -12.94 -10.01 -17.25
C ARG A 238 -13.50 -9.97 -15.82
N LEU A 239 -13.69 -8.78 -15.25
CA LEU A 239 -14.09 -8.63 -13.84
C LEU A 239 -15.39 -9.34 -13.49
N THR A 240 -16.40 -9.28 -14.37
CA THR A 240 -17.69 -9.96 -14.16
C THR A 240 -17.52 -11.48 -14.09
N ASP A 241 -16.72 -12.08 -14.98
CA ASP A 241 -16.44 -13.52 -14.96
C ASP A 241 -15.74 -13.93 -13.66
N ILE A 242 -14.77 -13.13 -13.20
CA ILE A 242 -14.06 -13.38 -11.93
C ILE A 242 -15.03 -13.38 -10.75
N ILE A 243 -15.99 -12.45 -10.73
CA ILE A 243 -17.02 -12.42 -9.68
C ILE A 243 -17.88 -13.69 -9.72
N GLY A 244 -18.20 -14.18 -10.92
CA GLY A 244 -18.86 -15.47 -11.11
C GLY A 244 -18.05 -16.64 -10.54
N ILE A 245 -16.74 -16.69 -10.83
CA ILE A 245 -15.82 -17.73 -10.31
C ILE A 245 -15.72 -17.66 -8.78
N CYS A 246 -15.83 -16.48 -8.18
CA CYS A 246 -15.76 -16.32 -6.73
C CYS A 246 -17.00 -16.84 -5.98
N ASN A 247 -18.08 -17.24 -6.66
CA ASN A 247 -19.26 -17.81 -6.01
C ASN A 247 -18.91 -19.17 -5.35
N PRO A 248 -19.29 -19.46 -4.09
CA PRO A 248 -20.28 -18.77 -3.24
C PRO A 248 -19.74 -17.70 -2.29
N TYR A 249 -18.47 -17.30 -2.40
CA TYR A 249 -17.87 -16.31 -1.51
C TYR A 249 -18.42 -14.90 -1.75
N ARG A 250 -18.47 -14.09 -0.69
CA ARG A 250 -18.70 -12.65 -0.84
C ARG A 250 -17.51 -12.04 -1.58
N VAL A 251 -17.76 -11.05 -2.44
CA VAL A 251 -16.69 -10.33 -3.14
C VAL A 251 -16.56 -8.91 -2.61
N SER A 252 -15.33 -8.45 -2.42
CA SER A 252 -15.00 -7.08 -2.06
C SER A 252 -14.07 -6.44 -3.08
N LEU A 253 -14.37 -5.19 -3.47
CA LEU A 253 -13.66 -4.42 -4.49
C LEU A 253 -13.10 -3.12 -3.88
N PRO A 254 -11.92 -3.14 -3.25
CA PRO A 254 -11.32 -1.94 -2.65
C PRO A 254 -10.88 -0.91 -3.70
N SER A 255 -10.56 -1.35 -4.92
CA SER A 255 -10.03 -0.53 -6.01
C SER A 255 -10.97 -0.59 -7.22
N LEU A 256 -11.95 0.30 -7.27
CA LEU A 256 -12.88 0.41 -8.41
C LEU A 256 -12.77 1.78 -9.06
N ARG A 257 -12.49 1.79 -10.37
CA ARG A 257 -12.51 3.01 -11.16
C ARG A 257 -13.95 3.39 -11.52
N VAL A 258 -14.20 4.70 -11.59
CA VAL A 258 -15.54 5.24 -11.90
C VAL A 258 -16.10 4.70 -13.21
N GLU A 259 -15.23 4.49 -14.22
CA GLU A 259 -15.65 4.06 -15.56
C GLU A 259 -16.26 2.64 -15.52
N HIS A 260 -15.70 1.76 -14.67
CA HIS A 260 -16.08 0.35 -14.58
C HIS A 260 -17.26 0.08 -13.63
N ILE A 261 -17.82 1.11 -13.00
CA ILE A 261 -19.03 0.95 -12.18
C ILE A 261 -20.23 0.74 -13.12
N SER A 262 -20.76 -0.48 -13.15
CA SER A 262 -21.95 -0.85 -13.93
C SER A 262 -23.06 -1.40 -13.01
N GLU A 263 -24.29 -1.44 -13.52
CA GLU A 263 -25.43 -2.06 -12.83
C GLU A 263 -25.18 -3.55 -12.56
N GLU A 264 -24.64 -4.27 -13.55
CA GLU A 264 -24.26 -5.67 -13.44
C GLU A 264 -23.27 -5.90 -12.28
N LEU A 265 -22.20 -5.09 -12.24
CA LEU A 265 -21.19 -5.16 -11.18
C LEU A 265 -21.78 -4.90 -9.79
N LEU A 266 -22.60 -3.86 -9.67
CA LEU A 266 -23.22 -3.48 -8.40
C LEU A 266 -24.24 -4.52 -7.93
N THR A 267 -24.94 -5.17 -8.85
CA THR A 267 -25.92 -6.23 -8.57
C THR A 267 -25.23 -7.50 -8.06
N ALA A 268 -24.07 -7.83 -8.63
CA ALA A 268 -23.29 -8.99 -8.23
C ALA A 268 -22.59 -8.80 -6.88
N VAL A 269 -21.99 -7.63 -6.63
CA VAL A 269 -21.19 -7.36 -5.42
C VAL A 269 -22.04 -6.87 -4.25
N ARG A 270 -23.13 -6.14 -4.52
CA ARG A 270 -24.02 -5.51 -3.53
C ARG A 270 -23.28 -4.76 -2.41
N PRO A 271 -22.38 -3.81 -2.76
CA PRO A 271 -21.53 -3.16 -1.76
C PRO A 271 -22.35 -2.23 -0.85
N GLU A 272 -22.03 -2.22 0.45
CA GLU A 272 -22.63 -1.22 1.36
C GLU A 272 -22.13 0.21 1.02
N THR A 273 -20.85 0.31 0.63
CA THR A 273 -20.16 1.56 0.30
C THR A 273 -19.41 1.42 -1.01
N VAL A 274 -19.60 2.37 -1.93
CA VAL A 274 -18.76 2.51 -3.13
C VAL A 274 -17.79 3.67 -2.95
N THR A 275 -16.52 3.43 -3.23
CA THR A 275 -15.48 4.47 -3.14
C THR A 275 -15.09 4.92 -4.54
N ILE A 276 -15.05 6.24 -4.76
CA ILE A 276 -14.51 6.86 -5.98
C ILE A 276 -13.45 7.88 -5.57
N ALA A 277 -12.38 7.97 -6.35
CA ALA A 277 -11.39 9.01 -6.21
C ALA A 277 -11.51 10.01 -7.39
N PRO A 278 -12.26 11.12 -7.24
CA PRO A 278 -12.16 12.22 -8.18
C PRO A 278 -10.76 12.84 -8.19
N GLU A 279 -10.00 12.76 -7.09
CA GLU A 279 -8.72 13.43 -6.87
C GLU A 279 -8.83 14.95 -6.68
N THR A 280 -9.47 15.69 -7.58
CA THR A 280 -9.53 17.17 -7.52
C THR A 280 -10.63 17.72 -8.46
N SER A 281 -10.61 19.03 -8.79
CA SER A 281 -11.43 19.71 -9.80
C SER A 281 -11.31 19.09 -11.20
N GLU A 282 -12.28 19.34 -12.08
CA GLU A 282 -12.28 18.78 -13.43
C GLU A 282 -11.05 19.19 -14.25
N ARG A 283 -10.75 20.49 -14.26
CA ARG A 283 -9.57 21.04 -14.94
C ARG A 283 -8.28 20.34 -14.50
N GLN A 284 -8.08 20.20 -13.19
CA GLN A 284 -6.87 19.55 -12.69
C GLN A 284 -6.89 18.04 -12.90
N ARG A 285 -8.04 17.36 -12.84
CA ARG A 285 -8.12 15.93 -13.20
C ARG A 285 -7.58 15.70 -14.61
N PHE A 286 -7.91 16.59 -15.54
CA PHE A 286 -7.41 16.49 -16.92
C PHE A 286 -5.91 16.75 -16.99
N SER A 287 -5.37 17.75 -16.25
CA SER A 287 -3.92 17.97 -16.19
C SER A 287 -3.17 16.79 -15.56
N LEU A 288 -3.79 16.05 -14.63
CA LEU A 288 -3.24 14.82 -14.05
C LEU A 288 -3.34 13.59 -14.97
N ASN A 289 -3.84 13.76 -16.20
CA ASN A 289 -4.13 12.68 -17.15
C ASN A 289 -5.18 11.68 -16.64
N LYS A 290 -6.18 12.21 -15.92
CA LYS A 290 -7.34 11.49 -15.40
C LYS A 290 -8.61 12.14 -15.97
N VAL A 291 -8.94 11.82 -17.21
CA VAL A 291 -10.05 12.45 -17.95
C VAL A 291 -11.41 11.90 -17.49
N ILE A 292 -11.91 12.42 -16.37
CA ILE A 292 -13.23 12.11 -15.78
C ILE A 292 -13.94 13.43 -15.51
N THR A 293 -15.15 13.59 -16.05
CA THR A 293 -15.95 14.81 -15.84
C THR A 293 -16.72 14.78 -14.51
N ASP A 294 -17.12 15.94 -14.01
CA ASP A 294 -18.02 16.03 -12.86
C ASP A 294 -19.37 15.34 -13.16
N ASP A 295 -19.86 15.49 -14.40
CA ASP A 295 -21.07 14.84 -14.88
C ASP A 295 -20.97 13.31 -14.87
N ASP A 296 -19.82 12.73 -15.24
CA ASP A 296 -19.60 11.29 -15.14
C ASP A 296 -19.75 10.81 -13.69
N ILE A 297 -19.16 11.54 -12.74
CA ILE A 297 -19.21 11.22 -11.32
C ILE A 297 -20.64 11.33 -10.80
N ILE A 298 -21.37 12.39 -11.18
CA ILE A 298 -22.76 12.63 -10.78
C ILE A 298 -23.68 11.53 -11.35
N LYS A 299 -23.54 11.18 -12.63
CA LYS A 299 -24.30 10.08 -13.27
C LYS A 299 -24.02 8.75 -12.56
N LYS A 300 -22.76 8.46 -12.22
CA LYS A 300 -22.41 7.25 -11.47
C LYS A 300 -22.95 7.28 -10.05
N ALA A 301 -23.03 8.44 -9.40
CA ALA A 301 -23.67 8.56 -8.08
C ALA A 301 -25.16 8.16 -8.13
N SER A 302 -25.88 8.58 -9.16
CA SER A 302 -27.30 8.21 -9.39
C SER A 302 -27.48 6.71 -9.66
N LEU A 303 -26.50 6.07 -10.29
CA LEU A 303 -26.50 4.61 -10.44
C LEU A 303 -26.24 3.93 -9.09
N VAL A 304 -25.18 4.35 -8.40
CA VAL A 304 -24.74 3.78 -7.11
C VAL A 304 -25.82 3.90 -6.03
N SER A 305 -26.60 4.98 -6.02
CA SER A 305 -27.66 5.22 -5.02
C SER A 305 -28.76 4.16 -5.03
N LYS A 306 -28.89 3.39 -6.12
CA LYS A 306 -29.84 2.27 -6.22
C LYS A 306 -29.35 0.98 -5.56
N TYR A 307 -28.03 0.82 -5.35
CA TYR A 307 -27.42 -0.45 -4.91
C TYR A 307 -26.59 -0.33 -3.63
N ALA A 308 -26.17 0.87 -3.24
CA ALA A 308 -25.33 1.10 -2.07
C ALA A 308 -25.93 2.14 -1.12
N LYS A 309 -25.62 2.03 0.17
CA LYS A 309 -26.13 2.95 1.20
C LYS A 309 -25.39 4.29 1.24
N ARG A 310 -24.14 4.30 0.77
CA ARG A 310 -23.28 5.49 0.81
C ARG A 310 -22.19 5.45 -0.24
N MET A 311 -21.71 6.64 -0.59
CA MET A 311 -20.56 6.84 -1.46
C MET A 311 -19.43 7.52 -0.69
N LYS A 312 -18.18 7.10 -0.94
CA LYS A 312 -16.99 7.75 -0.40
C LYS A 312 -16.21 8.41 -1.52
N LEU A 313 -15.94 9.70 -1.38
CA LEU A 313 -15.14 10.48 -2.32
C LEU A 313 -13.75 10.77 -1.73
N TYR A 314 -12.71 10.47 -2.50
CA TYR A 314 -11.32 10.79 -2.15
C TYR A 314 -10.77 11.92 -3.02
N PHE A 315 -10.24 12.93 -2.35
CA PHE A 315 -9.58 14.08 -2.97
C PHE A 315 -8.18 14.27 -2.40
N MET A 316 -7.39 15.07 -3.11
CA MET A 316 -6.11 15.59 -2.68
C MET A 316 -6.11 17.12 -2.74
N VAL A 317 -5.24 17.75 -1.96
CA VAL A 317 -4.97 19.20 -2.02
C VAL A 317 -3.48 19.49 -1.97
N GLY A 318 -3.05 20.64 -2.48
CA GLY A 318 -1.62 20.99 -2.63
C GLY A 318 -1.01 20.52 -3.94
N LEU A 319 -1.86 20.25 -4.94
CA LEU A 319 -1.41 19.89 -6.28
C LEU A 319 -0.73 21.10 -6.98
N PRO A 320 0.24 20.86 -7.88
CA PRO A 320 0.82 21.92 -8.71
C PRO A 320 -0.25 22.70 -9.47
N GLY A 321 -0.23 24.03 -9.38
CA GLY A 321 -1.19 24.90 -10.06
C GLY A 321 -2.61 24.88 -9.48
N GLU A 322 -2.79 24.40 -8.24
CA GLU A 322 -4.06 24.48 -7.50
C GLU A 322 -4.46 25.93 -7.22
N THR A 323 -5.72 26.24 -7.49
CA THR A 323 -6.33 27.55 -7.26
C THR A 323 -7.51 27.44 -6.31
N GLU A 324 -7.95 28.57 -5.75
CA GLU A 324 -9.17 28.59 -4.94
C GLU A 324 -10.41 28.16 -5.75
N ASN A 325 -10.43 28.39 -7.07
CA ASN A 325 -11.53 27.94 -7.92
C ASN A 325 -11.62 26.40 -7.97
N ASP A 326 -10.48 25.71 -8.00
CA ASP A 326 -10.45 24.24 -7.94
C ASP A 326 -11.08 23.72 -6.63
N LEU A 327 -10.81 24.39 -5.51
CA LEU A 327 -11.43 24.06 -4.22
C LEU A 327 -12.95 24.32 -4.21
N LYS A 328 -13.40 25.40 -4.87
CA LYS A 328 -14.84 25.69 -5.05
C LYS A 328 -15.53 24.62 -5.89
N GLU A 329 -14.91 24.19 -6.98
CA GLU A 329 -15.42 23.10 -7.83
C GLU A 329 -15.52 21.79 -7.06
N MET A 330 -14.51 21.43 -6.25
CA MET A 330 -14.57 20.26 -5.37
C MET A 330 -15.77 20.33 -4.40
N VAL A 331 -16.01 21.49 -3.78
CA VAL A 331 -17.17 21.71 -2.90
C VAL A 331 -18.48 21.54 -3.67
N ASN A 332 -18.58 22.09 -4.88
CA ASN A 332 -19.77 21.99 -5.72
C ASN A 332 -20.05 20.54 -6.12
N LEU A 333 -19.04 19.80 -6.57
CA LEU A 333 -19.16 18.37 -6.89
C LEU A 333 -19.66 17.58 -5.68
N VAL A 334 -19.04 17.77 -4.50
CA VAL A 334 -19.45 17.09 -3.27
C VAL A 334 -20.91 17.40 -2.93
N LYS A 335 -21.34 18.66 -3.02
CA LYS A 335 -22.73 19.05 -2.77
C LYS A 335 -23.69 18.41 -3.76
N SER A 336 -23.34 18.36 -5.04
CA SER A 336 -24.15 17.70 -6.08
C SER A 336 -24.32 16.21 -5.82
N VAL A 337 -23.23 15.49 -5.51
CA VAL A 337 -23.29 14.06 -5.16
C VAL A 337 -24.06 13.82 -3.86
N SER A 338 -23.89 14.70 -2.86
CA SER A 338 -24.58 14.58 -1.55
C SER A 338 -26.09 14.75 -1.63
N LYS A 339 -26.61 15.41 -2.68
CA LYS A 339 -28.06 15.48 -2.96
C LYS A 339 -28.63 14.14 -3.43
N ILE A 340 -27.79 13.26 -3.96
CA ILE A 340 -28.19 11.99 -4.58
C ILE A 340 -28.00 10.83 -3.60
N ILE A 341 -26.85 10.79 -2.93
CA ILE A 341 -26.48 9.69 -2.03
C ILE A 341 -25.71 10.21 -0.82
N ARG A 342 -25.88 9.53 0.33
CA ARG A 342 -25.10 9.81 1.53
C ARG A 342 -23.60 9.75 1.22
N THR A 343 -22.92 10.87 1.38
CA THR A 343 -21.53 11.03 0.93
C THR A 343 -20.58 11.22 2.10
N LYS A 344 -19.45 10.50 2.09
CA LYS A 344 -18.31 10.73 2.98
C LYS A 344 -17.13 11.23 2.17
N VAL A 345 -16.49 12.31 2.62
CA VAL A 345 -15.35 12.91 1.92
C VAL A 345 -14.07 12.68 2.70
N THR A 346 -13.04 12.18 2.02
CA THR A 346 -11.68 12.11 2.53
C THR A 346 -10.78 12.98 1.68
N VAL A 347 -10.00 13.87 2.32
CA VAL A 347 -9.05 14.75 1.64
C VAL A 347 -7.68 14.53 2.23
N SER A 348 -6.71 14.20 1.40
CA SER A 348 -5.32 14.03 1.82
C SER A 348 -4.43 15.11 1.22
N PRO A 349 -3.36 15.54 1.88
CA PRO A 349 -2.35 16.32 1.20
C PRO A 349 -1.75 15.53 0.03
N PHE A 350 -1.49 16.21 -1.08
CA PHE A 350 -0.73 15.65 -2.19
C PHE A 350 0.73 15.45 -1.75
N VAL A 351 1.22 14.24 -1.93
CA VAL A 351 2.60 13.86 -1.61
C VAL A 351 3.27 13.39 -2.90
N PRO A 352 4.17 14.22 -3.48
CA PRO A 352 5.05 13.82 -4.56
C PRO A 352 5.71 12.47 -4.33
N LYS A 353 5.80 11.67 -5.40
CA LYS A 353 6.42 10.35 -5.38
C LYS A 353 7.65 10.32 -6.28
N PRO A 354 8.70 9.56 -5.91
CA PRO A 354 9.88 9.39 -6.74
C PRO A 354 9.49 8.82 -8.12
N HIS A 355 10.27 9.16 -9.14
CA HIS A 355 10.07 8.71 -10.54
C HIS A 355 8.74 9.16 -11.20
N THR A 356 7.98 10.05 -10.57
CA THR A 356 6.78 10.66 -11.17
C THR A 356 7.10 12.04 -11.73
N PRO A 357 6.33 12.55 -12.73
CA PRO A 357 6.44 13.92 -13.23
C PRO A 357 6.46 15.01 -12.15
N TYR A 358 5.85 14.74 -10.99
CA TYR A 358 5.79 15.67 -9.86
C TYR A 358 6.84 15.41 -8.78
N ALA A 359 7.83 14.54 -9.00
CA ALA A 359 8.86 14.23 -7.99
C ALA A 359 9.56 15.49 -7.44
N ASN A 360 9.79 16.50 -8.30
CA ASN A 360 10.44 17.76 -7.93
C ASN A 360 9.48 18.84 -7.39
N HIS A 361 8.19 18.53 -7.27
CA HIS A 361 7.22 19.48 -6.71
C HIS A 361 7.49 19.67 -5.22
N GLN A 362 7.60 20.94 -4.82
CA GLN A 362 7.88 21.31 -3.43
C GLN A 362 6.58 21.34 -2.62
N TYR A 363 6.57 20.65 -1.48
CA TYR A 363 5.42 20.64 -0.59
C TYR A 363 5.33 21.97 0.18
N ASN A 364 4.18 22.64 0.11
CA ASN A 364 3.93 23.87 0.87
C ASN A 364 2.87 23.64 1.96
N ILE A 365 3.31 23.56 3.22
CA ILE A 365 2.41 23.27 4.36
C ILE A 365 1.34 24.35 4.51
N GLN A 366 1.70 25.63 4.34
CA GLN A 366 0.79 26.75 4.52
C GLN A 366 -0.30 26.75 3.46
N SER A 367 0.06 26.44 2.21
CA SER A 367 -0.90 26.30 1.11
C SER A 367 -1.86 25.15 1.39
N VAL A 368 -1.36 23.98 1.78
CA VAL A 368 -2.20 22.82 2.11
C VAL A 368 -3.12 23.12 3.29
N GLU A 369 -2.62 23.77 4.35
CA GLU A 369 -3.44 24.19 5.49
C GLU A 369 -4.56 25.15 5.08
N ARG A 370 -4.27 26.11 4.21
CA ARG A 370 -5.28 27.02 3.64
C ARG A 370 -6.33 26.24 2.87
N SER A 371 -5.94 25.32 1.98
CA SER A 371 -6.87 24.50 1.20
C SER A 371 -7.75 23.61 2.08
N LEU A 372 -7.16 22.92 3.07
CA LEU A 372 -7.93 22.12 4.04
C LEU A 372 -8.88 22.97 4.88
N LYS A 373 -8.45 24.16 5.34
CA LYS A 373 -9.28 25.09 6.10
C LYS A 373 -10.43 25.62 5.24
N PHE A 374 -10.17 25.94 3.98
CA PHE A 374 -11.18 26.35 3.03
C PHE A 374 -12.26 25.27 2.88
N LEU A 375 -11.87 24.03 2.56
CA LEU A 375 -12.83 22.93 2.37
C LEU A 375 -13.67 22.66 3.64
N LYS A 376 -13.05 22.68 4.82
CA LYS A 376 -13.74 22.50 6.12
C LYS A 376 -14.81 23.54 6.41
N ARG A 377 -14.75 24.73 5.82
CA ARG A 377 -15.80 25.76 5.96
C ARG A 377 -17.09 25.39 5.24
N TYR A 378 -17.00 24.58 4.18
CA TYR A 378 -18.14 24.30 3.30
C TYR A 378 -18.61 22.84 3.33
N ILE A 379 -17.73 21.90 3.64
CA ILE A 379 -18.03 20.46 3.64
C ILE A 379 -17.33 19.73 4.78
N ARG A 380 -17.94 18.64 5.26
CA ARG A 380 -17.32 17.77 6.28
C ARG A 380 -16.30 16.85 5.63
N ILE A 381 -15.02 17.03 5.96
CA ILE A 381 -13.91 16.20 5.47
C ILE A 381 -13.21 15.47 6.61
N SER A 382 -12.61 14.32 6.29
CA SER A 382 -11.64 13.61 7.13
C SER A 382 -10.33 13.41 6.37
N GLY A 383 -9.22 13.22 7.06
CA GLY A 383 -7.94 12.88 6.42
C GLY A 383 -6.74 13.38 7.20
N PRO A 384 -5.53 13.11 6.69
CA PRO A 384 -4.28 13.57 7.31
C PRO A 384 -4.20 15.09 7.43
N ALA A 385 -3.49 15.56 8.45
CA ALA A 385 -3.14 16.97 8.57
C ALA A 385 -2.04 17.36 7.57
N ALA A 386 -1.92 18.66 7.25
CA ALA A 386 -0.85 19.17 6.38
C ALA A 386 0.55 18.76 6.87
N LYS A 387 0.79 18.85 8.19
CA LYS A 387 2.03 18.41 8.80
C LYS A 387 2.37 16.93 8.53
N GLN A 388 1.37 16.05 8.52
CA GLN A 388 1.59 14.64 8.19
C GLN A 388 1.95 14.46 6.71
N GLY A 389 1.30 15.21 5.82
CA GLY A 389 1.65 15.24 4.40
C GLY A 389 3.07 15.73 4.15
N PHE A 390 3.51 16.78 4.87
CA PHE A 390 4.88 17.28 4.78
C PHE A 390 5.90 16.22 5.20
N ILE A 391 5.70 15.58 6.36
CA ILE A 391 6.59 14.48 6.82
C ILE A 391 6.63 13.36 5.78
N GLN A 392 5.49 12.98 5.21
CA GLN A 392 5.46 11.94 4.20
C GLN A 392 6.20 12.34 2.92
N TRP A 393 6.07 13.59 2.47
CA TRP A 393 6.80 14.12 1.30
C TRP A 393 8.30 14.05 1.50
N VAL A 394 8.77 14.57 2.63
CA VAL A 394 10.14 14.47 3.13
C VAL A 394 10.69 13.05 3.02
N LEU A 395 9.97 12.07 3.56
CA LEU A 395 10.42 10.68 3.57
C LEU A 395 10.31 10.01 2.20
N SER A 396 9.41 10.49 1.34
CA SER A 396 9.14 9.88 0.04
C SER A 396 10.14 10.27 -1.03
N ILE A 397 10.53 11.55 -1.10
CA ILE A 397 11.48 12.07 -2.10
C ILE A 397 12.88 12.31 -1.53
N GLY A 398 13.05 12.21 -0.21
CA GLY A 398 14.31 12.51 0.45
C GLY A 398 15.45 11.58 0.07
N ASP A 399 16.66 12.05 0.33
CA ASP A 399 17.89 11.29 0.13
C ASP A 399 18.45 10.76 1.46
N GLU A 400 19.74 10.52 1.46
CA GLU A 400 20.54 9.91 2.50
C GLU A 400 20.59 10.79 3.76
N ARG A 401 20.51 12.11 3.60
CA ARG A 401 20.49 13.08 4.71
C ARG A 401 19.21 12.97 5.53
N VAL A 402 18.12 12.51 4.91
CA VAL A 402 16.89 12.16 5.64
C VAL A 402 17.16 10.99 6.58
N GLY A 403 17.91 9.99 6.13
CA GLY A 403 18.29 8.84 6.94
C GLY A 403 19.10 9.23 8.18
N GLU A 404 20.14 10.07 8.00
CA GLU A 404 20.94 10.61 9.10
C GLU A 404 20.08 11.31 10.15
N TYR A 405 19.08 12.07 9.70
CA TYR A 405 18.16 12.78 10.60
C TYR A 405 17.20 11.84 11.35
N LEU A 406 16.82 10.71 10.75
CA LEU A 406 15.93 9.70 11.34
C LEU A 406 16.60 8.89 12.45
N LYS A 407 17.92 8.69 12.36
CA LYS A 407 18.74 7.77 13.18
C LYS A 407 18.40 7.74 14.68
N ASN A 408 18.14 8.91 15.27
CA ASN A 408 17.93 9.07 16.71
C ASN A 408 16.54 9.58 17.11
N ARG A 409 15.53 9.44 16.23
CA ARG A 409 14.21 10.06 16.46
C ARG A 409 13.05 9.09 16.32
N LYS A 410 12.18 9.08 17.33
CA LYS A 410 10.88 8.38 17.29
C LYS A 410 9.81 9.25 16.63
N TYR A 411 8.87 8.65 15.92
CA TYR A 411 7.73 9.38 15.33
C TYR A 411 6.95 10.25 16.34
N SER A 412 6.85 9.83 17.60
CA SER A 412 6.20 10.61 18.67
C SER A 412 6.85 11.98 18.91
N ALA A 413 8.17 12.10 18.71
CA ALA A 413 8.88 13.38 18.78
C ALA A 413 8.45 14.32 17.64
N TRP A 414 8.08 13.76 16.49
CA TRP A 414 7.70 14.53 15.30
C TRP A 414 6.29 15.11 15.42
N LYS A 415 5.38 14.41 16.10
CA LYS A 415 4.04 14.95 16.40
C LYS A 415 4.10 16.24 17.22
N LYS A 416 5.11 16.40 18.08
CA LYS A 416 5.22 17.51 19.04
C LYS A 416 5.85 18.80 18.50
N LEU A 417 6.54 18.76 17.36
CA LEU A 417 7.22 19.95 16.80
C LEU A 417 6.24 21.00 16.28
N GLU A 418 6.51 22.30 16.45
CA GLU A 418 5.70 23.32 15.79
C GLU A 418 5.97 23.37 14.28
N ASN A 419 4.98 23.76 13.47
CA ASN A 419 5.10 23.76 12.00
C ASN A 419 6.32 24.56 11.49
N THR A 420 6.56 25.73 12.07
CA THR A 420 7.66 26.64 11.71
C THR A 420 9.03 26.11 12.09
N GLU A 421 9.15 25.50 13.27
CA GLU A 421 10.37 24.82 13.72
C GLU A 421 10.68 23.59 12.86
N PHE A 422 9.61 22.89 12.44
CA PHE A 422 9.69 21.73 11.59
C PHE A 422 10.19 22.09 10.19
N GLU A 423 9.60 23.11 9.55
CA GLU A 423 10.07 23.62 8.26
C GLU A 423 11.50 24.16 8.34
N ARG A 424 11.88 24.86 9.42
CA ARG A 424 13.25 25.37 9.61
C ARG A 424 14.27 24.24 9.75
N LYS A 425 14.01 23.27 10.62
CA LYS A 425 14.89 22.10 10.79
C LYS A 425 15.01 21.30 9.50
N TRP A 426 13.95 21.28 8.69
CA TRP A 426 13.94 20.59 7.42
C TRP A 426 14.65 21.35 6.29
N LYS A 427 14.51 22.67 6.20
CA LYS A 427 15.24 23.51 5.23
C LYS A 427 16.77 23.44 5.39
N LEU A 428 17.26 22.96 6.53
CA LEU A 428 18.69 22.68 6.75
C LEU A 428 19.16 21.39 6.06
N ILE A 429 18.23 20.51 5.68
CA ILE A 429 18.46 19.36 4.82
C ILE A 429 18.09 19.87 3.41
N GLU A 430 19.07 20.39 2.66
CA GLU A 430 18.86 20.98 1.33
C GLU A 430 18.41 19.92 0.29
N ILE A 431 17.14 19.46 0.33
CA ILE A 431 16.60 18.46 -0.61
C ILE A 431 16.38 19.06 -2.00
#